data_AF-A0A3M1ZX58-F1
#
_entry.id   AF-A0A3M1ZX58-F1
#
_cell.length_a   1.000
_cell.length_b   1.000
_cell.length_c   1.000
_cell.angle_alpha   90.00
_cell.angle_beta   90.00
_cell.angle_gamma   90.00
#
_symmetry.space_group_name_H-M   'P 1'
#
loop_
_entity.id
_entity.type
_entity.pdbx_description
1 polymer ?
#
loop_
_entity_poly.entity_id
_entity_poly.type
_entity_poly.pdbx_seq_one_letter_code
_entity_poly.pdbx_strand_id
1 'polypeptide(L)'
;AHVLLGVVLSVYRPLSTLWGVGAFLAFFVLTLQGANRRGWAHLGAAYIVGLEVLLRMTEAKLFWEFGKLACLVLLATGLLVERRRRYDWHYLGIALLLLPALLLGTDVDFSRFRQNITFQLLGGMFLLSLASVYFSRRPMSVDRLQDVFRMMFLPIASMVVYLFLATPTGCVSNGSNSYLSFKIEKWPQ
;
A
#
# COMPACT_ATOMS: atom_id res chain seq x y z
N ALA A 1 -19.52 4.00 9.32
CA ALA A 1 -18.27 3.60 10.00
C ALA A 1 -17.02 4.17 9.32
N HIS A 2 -16.71 3.84 8.06
CA HIS A 2 -15.47 4.30 7.40
C HIS A 2 -15.45 5.80 7.03
N VAL A 3 -16.61 6.40 6.75
CA VAL A 3 -16.74 7.87 6.59
C VAL A 3 -16.44 8.60 7.91
N LEU A 4 -16.81 8.01 9.05
CA LEU A 4 -16.53 8.54 10.38
C LEU A 4 -15.02 8.45 10.70
N LEU A 5 -14.34 7.42 10.18
CA LEU A 5 -12.88 7.29 10.27
C LEU A 5 -12.14 8.40 9.55
N GLY A 6 -12.59 8.80 8.35
CA GLY A 6 -12.03 9.97 7.65
C GLY A 6 -12.14 11.26 8.45
N VAL A 7 -13.25 11.44 9.18
CA VAL A 7 -13.48 12.59 10.08
C VAL A 7 -12.63 12.51 11.36
N VAL A 8 -12.46 11.33 11.96
CA VAL A 8 -11.65 11.18 13.17
C VAL A 8 -10.15 11.26 12.87
N LEU A 9 -9.73 10.81 11.68
CA LEU A 9 -8.33 10.89 11.21
C LEU A 9 -7.88 12.32 10.92
N SER A 10 -8.79 13.25 10.59
CA SER A 10 -8.42 14.66 10.38
C SER A 10 -8.05 15.38 11.68
N VAL A 11 -8.42 14.84 12.83
CA VAL A 11 -8.23 15.48 14.15
C VAL A 11 -7.00 14.93 14.89
N TYR A 12 -6.58 13.68 14.65
CA TYR A 12 -5.53 13.03 15.44
C TYR A 12 -4.55 12.20 14.59
N ARG A 13 -3.41 12.81 14.22
CA ARG A 13 -2.33 12.18 13.42
C ARG A 13 -1.85 10.80 13.91
N PRO A 14 -1.68 10.50 15.22
CA PRO A 14 -1.21 9.17 15.62
C PRO A 14 -2.26 8.06 15.45
N LEU A 15 -3.53 8.42 15.24
CA LEU A 15 -4.60 7.47 15.00
C LEU A 15 -4.49 6.80 13.62
N SER A 16 -3.90 7.48 12.63
CA SER A 16 -3.65 6.90 11.30
C SER A 16 -2.64 5.75 11.39
N THR A 17 -1.55 5.94 12.14
CA THR A 17 -0.57 4.90 12.45
C THR A 17 -1.24 3.69 13.12
N LEU A 18 -2.08 3.93 14.14
CA LEU A 18 -2.78 2.85 14.85
C LEU A 18 -3.74 2.10 13.92
N TRP A 19 -4.46 2.82 13.05
CA TRP A 19 -5.36 2.22 12.07
C TRP A 19 -4.61 1.35 11.05
N GLY A 20 -3.48 1.82 10.52
CA GLY A 20 -2.61 1.06 9.63
C GLY A 20 -2.12 -0.24 10.23
N VAL A 21 -1.59 -0.17 11.46
CA VAL A 21 -1.09 -1.35 12.18
C VAL A 21 -2.23 -2.29 12.58
N GLY A 22 -3.34 -1.74 13.08
CA GLY A 22 -4.51 -2.51 13.48
C GLY A 22 -5.14 -3.27 12.32
N ALA A 23 -5.29 -2.63 11.16
CA ALA A 23 -5.78 -3.28 9.94
C ALA A 23 -4.87 -4.43 9.51
N PHE A 24 -3.54 -4.20 9.49
CA PHE A 24 -2.58 -5.25 9.16
C PHE A 24 -2.68 -6.44 10.12
N LEU A 25 -2.66 -6.21 11.43
CA LEU A 25 -2.74 -7.28 12.43
C LEU A 25 -4.06 -8.05 12.34
N ALA A 26 -5.18 -7.35 12.13
CA ALA A 26 -6.48 -7.99 11.98
C ALA A 26 -6.50 -8.96 10.78
N PHE A 27 -6.06 -8.50 9.60
CA PHE A 27 -6.01 -9.35 8.40
C PHE A 27 -4.97 -10.47 8.53
N PHE A 28 -3.86 -10.23 9.23
CA PHE A 28 -2.85 -11.25 9.50
C PHE A 28 -3.41 -12.39 10.36
N VAL A 29 -4.07 -12.06 11.48
CA VAL A 29 -4.72 -13.04 12.37
C VAL A 29 -5.85 -13.79 11.65
N LEU A 30 -6.69 -13.08 10.89
CA LEU A 30 -7.78 -13.70 10.11
C LEU A 30 -7.25 -14.66 9.04
N THR A 31 -6.10 -14.34 8.44
CA THR A 31 -5.45 -15.21 7.46
C THR A 31 -4.94 -16.50 8.10
N LEU A 32 -4.30 -16.39 9.28
CA LEU A 32 -3.82 -17.54 10.06
C LEU A 32 -4.97 -18.43 10.53
N GLN A 33 -5.96 -17.86 11.23
CA GLN A 33 -7.10 -18.60 11.80
C GLN A 33 -7.99 -19.22 10.71
N GLY A 34 -8.22 -18.49 9.62
CA GLY A 34 -9.06 -18.95 8.52
C GLY A 34 -8.37 -19.91 7.55
N ALA A 35 -7.10 -20.24 7.79
CA ALA A 35 -6.22 -20.97 6.88
C ALA A 35 -6.30 -20.50 5.42
N ASN A 36 -6.46 -19.19 5.23
CA ASN A 36 -6.72 -18.52 3.96
C ASN A 36 -7.89 -19.08 3.12
N ARG A 37 -8.80 -19.90 3.66
CA ARG A 37 -9.94 -20.49 2.93
C ARG A 37 -10.88 -19.43 2.35
N ARG A 38 -11.11 -18.36 3.11
CA ARG A 38 -11.93 -17.21 2.68
C ARG A 38 -11.14 -16.17 1.93
N GLY A 39 -9.83 -16.34 1.70
CA GLY A 39 -9.07 -15.35 0.95
C GLY A 39 -8.70 -14.08 1.71
N TRP A 40 -8.64 -14.13 3.04
CA TRP A 40 -8.34 -12.98 3.88
C TRP A 40 -7.00 -12.31 3.54
N ALA A 41 -6.04 -13.07 3.01
CA ALA A 41 -4.74 -12.54 2.60
C ALA A 41 -4.84 -11.51 1.46
N HIS A 42 -5.55 -11.82 0.38
CA HIS A 42 -5.68 -10.91 -0.77
C HIS A 42 -6.69 -9.78 -0.52
N LEU A 43 -7.75 -10.05 0.26
CA LEU A 43 -8.68 -9.01 0.70
C LEU A 43 -7.98 -8.00 1.62
N GLY A 44 -7.14 -8.47 2.54
CA GLY A 44 -6.33 -7.62 3.40
C GLY A 44 -5.28 -6.82 2.63
N ALA A 45 -4.61 -7.44 1.66
CA ALA A 45 -3.68 -6.74 0.78
C ALA A 45 -4.37 -5.62 0.00
N ALA A 46 -5.56 -5.87 -0.58
CA ALA A 46 -6.34 -4.85 -1.29
C ALA A 46 -6.76 -3.67 -0.39
N TYR A 47 -7.14 -3.97 0.86
CA TYR A 47 -7.46 -2.94 1.85
C TYR A 47 -6.22 -2.10 2.20
N ILE A 48 -5.07 -2.74 2.45
CA ILE A 48 -3.83 -2.03 2.82
C ILE A 48 -3.32 -1.15 1.68
N VAL A 49 -3.42 -1.59 0.41
CA VAL A 49 -3.03 -0.77 -0.75
C VAL A 49 -3.84 0.52 -0.80
N GLY A 50 -5.17 0.44 -0.61
CA GLY A 50 -5.99 1.64 -0.57
C GLY A 50 -5.71 2.50 0.67
N LEU A 51 -5.43 1.88 1.82
CA LEU A 51 -5.10 2.57 3.05
C LEU A 51 -3.74 3.28 3.02
N GLU A 52 -2.75 2.72 2.30
CA GLU A 52 -1.41 3.29 2.19
C GLU A 52 -1.46 4.73 1.70
N VAL A 53 -2.30 5.02 0.71
CA VAL A 53 -2.45 6.39 0.18
C VAL A 53 -2.93 7.35 1.26
N LEU A 54 -3.89 6.93 2.09
CA LEU A 54 -4.40 7.71 3.22
C LEU A 54 -3.32 7.92 4.30
N LEU A 55 -2.54 6.88 4.61
CA LEU A 55 -1.43 6.97 5.57
C LEU A 55 -0.34 7.96 5.10
N ARG A 56 -0.08 8.00 3.78
CA ARG A 56 0.85 8.97 3.18
C ARG A 56 0.32 10.40 3.25
N MET A 57 -0.98 10.61 2.99
CA MET A 57 -1.60 11.94 3.09
C MET A 57 -1.67 12.49 4.52
N THR A 58 -1.78 11.61 5.51
CA THR A 58 -1.85 11.99 6.93
C THR A 58 -0.47 12.11 7.59
N GLU A 59 0.62 11.93 6.83
CA GLU A 59 2.01 11.89 7.33
C GLU A 59 2.16 10.96 8.55
N ALA A 60 1.55 9.77 8.48
CA ALA A 60 1.63 8.79 9.54
C ALA A 60 3.10 8.47 9.88
N LYS A 61 3.41 8.23 11.16
CA LYS A 61 4.76 7.88 11.64
C LYS A 61 5.21 6.45 11.23
N LEU A 62 4.55 5.85 10.25
CA LEU A 62 4.88 4.52 9.75
C LEU A 62 6.03 4.60 8.74
N PHE A 63 6.78 3.50 8.64
CA PHE A 63 7.82 3.39 7.63
C PHE A 63 7.25 3.60 6.22
N TRP A 64 8.04 4.26 5.36
CA TRP A 64 7.68 4.55 3.97
C TRP A 64 7.26 3.32 3.16
N GLU A 65 7.75 2.15 3.55
CA GLU A 65 7.55 0.86 2.88
C GLU A 65 6.53 -0.03 3.58
N PHE A 66 5.88 0.46 4.65
CA PHE A 66 4.96 -0.33 5.46
C PHE A 66 3.87 -1.00 4.62
N GLY A 67 3.22 -0.27 3.72
CA GLY A 67 2.13 -0.81 2.89
C GLY A 67 2.59 -1.99 2.02
N LYS A 68 3.76 -1.85 1.38
CA LYS A 68 4.35 -2.89 0.53
C LYS A 68 4.76 -4.12 1.32
N LEU A 69 5.44 -3.92 2.44
CA LEU A 69 5.89 -5.01 3.32
C LEU A 69 4.69 -5.73 3.96
N ALA A 70 3.67 -5.01 4.37
CA ALA A 70 2.44 -5.58 4.90
C ALA A 70 1.72 -6.46 3.86
N CYS A 71 1.62 -6.00 2.61
CA CYS A 71 1.06 -6.81 1.52
C CYS A 71 1.91 -8.06 1.25
N LEU A 72 3.24 -7.93 1.24
CA LEU A 72 4.17 -9.06 1.05
C LEU A 72 3.95 -10.12 2.13
N VAL A 73 3.90 -9.71 3.40
CA VAL A 73 3.69 -10.61 4.54
C VAL A 73 2.32 -11.28 4.49
N LEU A 74 1.26 -10.54 4.16
CA LEU A 74 -0.09 -11.12 4.05
C LEU A 74 -0.19 -12.17 2.94
N LEU A 75 0.33 -11.87 1.75
CA LEU A 75 0.31 -12.80 0.63
C LEU A 75 1.22 -14.01 0.89
N ALA A 76 2.40 -13.80 1.48
CA ALA A 76 3.32 -14.88 1.87
C ALA A 76 2.65 -15.80 2.89
N THR A 77 2.06 -15.23 3.94
CA THR A 77 1.34 -15.98 4.97
C THR A 77 0.15 -16.72 4.39
N GLY A 78 -0.61 -16.07 3.50
CA GLY A 78 -1.71 -16.70 2.78
C GLY A 78 -1.27 -17.89 1.93
N LEU A 79 -0.05 -17.87 1.38
CA LEU A 79 0.54 -18.97 0.64
C LEU A 79 1.02 -20.10 1.56
N LEU A 80 1.67 -19.77 2.68
CA LEU A 80 2.22 -20.74 3.63
C LEU A 80 1.14 -21.53 4.36
N VAL A 81 0.06 -20.86 4.76
CA VAL A 81 -1.02 -21.47 5.53
C VAL A 81 -1.98 -22.25 4.62
N GLU A 82 -2.07 -21.88 3.33
CA GLU A 82 -2.90 -22.62 2.40
C GLU A 82 -2.26 -23.98 2.08
N ARG A 83 -3.03 -25.05 2.28
CA ARG A 83 -2.58 -26.44 2.10
C ARG A 83 -2.51 -26.86 0.62
N ARG A 84 -2.17 -25.94 -0.28
CA ARG A 84 -2.01 -26.22 -1.71
C ARG A 84 -0.69 -26.92 -1.96
N ARG A 85 -0.73 -27.94 -2.82
CA ARG A 85 0.42 -28.81 -3.09
C ARG A 85 1.16 -28.47 -4.39
N ARG A 86 0.61 -27.61 -5.24
CA ARG A 86 1.22 -27.22 -6.52
C ARG A 86 1.22 -25.70 -6.67
N TYR A 87 2.42 -25.14 -6.61
CA TYR A 87 2.70 -23.74 -6.93
C TYR A 87 3.50 -23.69 -8.22
N ASP A 88 3.20 -22.71 -9.07
CA ASP A 88 3.89 -22.55 -10.33
C ASP A 88 5.12 -21.66 -10.11
N TRP A 89 6.25 -22.29 -9.80
CA TRP A 89 7.46 -21.58 -9.40
C TRP A 89 8.11 -20.79 -10.56
N HIS A 90 7.66 -21.00 -11.79
CA HIS A 90 8.11 -20.25 -12.97
C HIS A 90 7.87 -18.74 -12.83
N TYR A 91 6.82 -18.33 -12.10
CA TYR A 91 6.57 -16.90 -11.82
C TYR A 91 7.60 -16.27 -10.87
N LEU A 92 8.44 -17.08 -10.20
CA LEU A 92 9.62 -16.58 -9.50
C LEU A 92 10.69 -16.04 -10.46
N GLY A 93 10.67 -16.47 -11.73
CA GLY A 93 11.52 -15.92 -12.79
C GLY A 93 11.25 -14.44 -13.07
N ILE A 94 10.07 -13.91 -12.73
CA ILE A 94 9.78 -12.47 -12.79
C ILE A 94 10.71 -11.70 -11.85
N ALA A 95 10.98 -12.24 -10.64
CA ALA A 95 11.92 -11.62 -9.72
C ALA A 95 13.35 -11.61 -10.29
N LEU A 96 13.73 -12.59 -11.11
CA LEU A 96 15.04 -12.62 -11.75
C LEU A 96 15.16 -11.59 -12.89
N LEU A 97 14.11 -11.45 -13.71
CA LEU A 97 14.10 -10.55 -14.86
C LEU A 97 14.18 -9.06 -14.46
N LEU A 98 13.82 -8.73 -13.22
CA LEU A 98 13.92 -7.37 -12.70
C LEU A 98 15.25 -7.06 -12.01
N LEU A 99 16.15 -8.04 -11.78
CA LEU A 99 17.50 -7.79 -11.23
C LEU A 99 18.34 -6.77 -12.03
N PRO A 100 18.27 -6.72 -13.38
CA PRO A 100 18.99 -5.70 -14.15
C PRO A 100 18.59 -4.28 -13.76
N ALA A 101 17.33 -4.06 -13.37
CA ALA A 101 16.85 -2.75 -12.93
C ALA A 101 17.50 -2.31 -11.61
N LEU A 102 17.85 -3.25 -10.73
CA LEU A 102 18.56 -2.94 -9.48
C LEU A 102 19.99 -2.45 -9.73
N LEU A 103 20.70 -3.08 -10.68
CA LEU A 103 22.11 -2.78 -10.95
C LEU A 103 22.33 -1.38 -11.52
N LEU A 104 21.30 -0.78 -12.11
CA LEU A 104 21.35 0.56 -12.69
C LEU A 104 21.15 1.69 -11.66
N GLY A 105 20.76 1.37 -10.42
CA GLY A 105 20.43 2.33 -9.37
C GLY A 105 21.49 2.47 -8.28
N THR A 106 22.76 2.64 -8.64
CA THR A 106 23.84 2.82 -7.64
C THR A 106 23.92 4.28 -7.18
N ASP A 107 23.48 4.53 -5.95
CA ASP A 107 23.71 5.81 -5.25
C ASP A 107 25.01 5.79 -4.44
N VAL A 108 25.63 6.96 -4.32
CA VAL A 108 26.89 7.17 -3.59
C VAL A 108 26.70 7.15 -2.06
N ASP A 109 25.49 7.46 -1.57
CA ASP A 109 25.16 7.51 -0.15
C ASP A 109 24.62 6.17 0.38
N PHE A 110 25.30 5.55 1.35
CA PHE A 110 24.90 4.24 1.90
C PHE A 110 23.48 4.20 2.50
N SER A 111 23.03 5.29 3.13
CA SER A 111 21.67 5.38 3.69
C SER A 111 20.59 5.40 2.61
N ARG A 112 20.81 6.16 1.53
CA ARG A 112 19.88 6.24 0.39
C ARG A 112 19.92 4.95 -0.42
N PHE A 113 21.10 4.38 -0.60
CA PHE A 113 21.30 3.09 -1.24
C PHE A 113 20.52 1.97 -0.53
N ARG A 114 20.61 1.87 0.81
CA ARG A 114 19.83 0.88 1.59
C ARG A 114 18.32 1.06 1.40
N GLN A 115 17.84 2.31 1.43
CA GLN A 115 16.42 2.61 1.23
C GLN A 115 15.97 2.27 -0.20
N ASN A 116 16.78 2.62 -1.20
CA ASN A 116 16.47 2.35 -2.60
C ASN A 116 16.50 0.86 -2.93
N ILE A 117 17.41 0.10 -2.34
CA ILE A 117 17.43 -1.37 -2.47
C ILE A 117 16.17 -1.97 -1.85
N THR A 118 15.82 -1.58 -0.63
CA THR A 118 14.66 -2.17 0.08
C THR A 118 13.37 -1.86 -0.67
N PHE A 119 13.23 -0.63 -1.17
CA PHE A 119 12.08 -0.18 -1.95
C PHE A 119 11.92 -0.92 -3.27
N GLN A 120 13.02 -1.13 -3.99
CA GLN A 120 13.03 -1.77 -5.31
C GLN A 120 12.94 -3.29 -5.22
N LEU A 121 13.76 -3.92 -4.37
CA LEU A 121 13.78 -5.37 -4.19
C LEU A 121 12.50 -5.84 -3.51
N LEU A 122 12.31 -5.53 -2.23
CA LEU A 122 11.23 -6.10 -1.42
C LEU A 122 9.88 -5.55 -1.85
N GLY A 123 9.83 -4.24 -2.11
CA GLY A 123 8.59 -3.55 -2.43
C GLY A 123 8.07 -3.77 -3.85
N GLY A 124 8.96 -3.89 -4.84
CA GLY A 124 8.59 -4.05 -6.25
C GLY A 124 8.69 -5.50 -6.71
N MET A 125 9.93 -6.00 -6.79
CA MET A 125 10.25 -7.28 -7.43
C MET A 125 9.65 -8.47 -6.69
N PHE A 126 9.91 -8.58 -5.39
CA PHE A 126 9.46 -9.70 -4.58
C PHE A 126 7.94 -9.69 -4.41
N LEU A 127 7.33 -8.53 -4.15
CA LEU A 127 5.88 -8.42 -4.01
C LEU A 127 5.15 -8.81 -5.30
N LEU A 128 5.62 -8.34 -6.47
CA LEU A 128 5.01 -8.68 -7.76
C LEU A 128 5.12 -10.18 -8.05
N SER A 129 6.32 -10.73 -7.90
CA SER A 129 6.56 -12.15 -8.15
C SER A 129 5.75 -13.05 -7.20
N LEU A 130 5.71 -12.70 -5.91
CA LEU A 130 4.91 -13.42 -4.93
C LEU A 130 3.41 -13.30 -5.22
N ALA A 131 2.93 -12.12 -5.62
CA ALA A 131 1.54 -11.94 -6.04
C ALA A 131 1.21 -12.81 -7.26
N SER A 132 2.08 -12.85 -8.27
CA SER A 132 1.90 -13.74 -9.42
C SER A 132 1.83 -15.21 -9.01
N VAL A 133 2.72 -15.69 -8.15
CA VAL A 133 2.67 -17.07 -7.62
C VAL A 133 1.40 -17.31 -6.80
N TYR A 134 1.00 -16.34 -5.97
CA TYR A 134 -0.18 -16.44 -5.12
C TYR A 134 -1.47 -16.55 -5.94
N PHE A 135 -1.66 -15.68 -6.94
CA PHE A 135 -2.83 -15.71 -7.81
C PHE A 135 -2.74 -16.79 -8.89
N SER A 136 -1.56 -17.36 -9.12
CA SER A 136 -1.37 -18.48 -10.04
C SER A 136 -2.28 -19.64 -9.65
N ARG A 137 -2.99 -20.16 -10.65
CA ARG A 137 -3.93 -21.28 -10.52
C ARG A 137 -5.04 -21.05 -9.48
N ARG A 138 -5.33 -19.81 -9.07
CA ARG A 138 -6.53 -19.44 -8.30
C ARG A 138 -7.60 -18.93 -9.27
N PRO A 139 -8.58 -19.76 -9.69
CA PRO A 139 -9.73 -19.22 -10.39
C PRO A 139 -10.46 -18.28 -9.44
N MET A 140 -10.59 -17.00 -9.82
CA MET A 140 -11.35 -16.01 -9.08
C MET A 140 -12.70 -15.83 -9.78
N SER A 141 -13.79 -16.04 -9.04
CA SER A 141 -15.12 -15.68 -9.53
C SER A 141 -15.25 -14.15 -9.62
N VAL A 142 -16.20 -13.68 -10.43
CA VAL A 142 -16.51 -12.25 -10.56
C VAL A 142 -16.87 -11.66 -9.19
N ASP A 143 -17.62 -12.38 -8.36
CA ASP A 143 -18.00 -11.92 -7.02
C ASP A 143 -16.79 -11.69 -6.12
N ARG A 144 -15.79 -12.59 -6.17
CA ARG A 144 -14.56 -12.46 -5.40
C ARG A 144 -13.73 -11.26 -5.84
N LEU A 145 -13.72 -10.99 -7.14
CA LEU A 145 -13.06 -9.82 -7.69
C LEU A 145 -13.79 -8.53 -7.24
N GLN A 146 -15.11 -8.52 -7.22
CA GLN A 146 -15.89 -7.40 -6.67
C GLN A 146 -15.58 -7.17 -5.20
N ASP A 147 -15.42 -8.21 -4.38
CA ASP A 147 -15.05 -8.07 -2.98
C ASP A 147 -13.66 -7.44 -2.79
N VAL A 148 -12.69 -7.81 -3.64
CA VAL A 148 -11.35 -7.17 -3.66
C VAL A 148 -11.47 -5.68 -3.96
N PHE A 149 -12.22 -5.32 -5.00
CA PHE A 149 -12.45 -3.92 -5.33
C PHE A 149 -13.16 -3.18 -4.20
N ARG A 150 -14.19 -3.77 -3.58
CA ARG A 150 -14.87 -3.19 -2.43
C ARG A 150 -13.88 -2.88 -1.32
N MET A 151 -13.04 -3.85 -0.93
CA MET A 151 -12.02 -3.66 0.12
C MET A 151 -11.05 -2.51 -0.20
N MET A 152 -10.68 -2.33 -1.46
CA MET A 152 -9.84 -1.23 -1.90
C MET A 152 -10.58 0.12 -1.92
N PHE A 153 -11.87 0.14 -2.30
CA PHE A 153 -12.69 1.35 -2.34
C PHE A 153 -12.99 1.92 -0.96
N LEU A 154 -13.09 1.09 0.09
CA LEU A 154 -13.36 1.55 1.46
C LEU A 154 -12.38 2.65 1.94
N PRO A 155 -11.06 2.43 1.94
CA PRO A 155 -10.09 3.45 2.35
C PRO A 155 -10.02 4.62 1.35
N ILE A 156 -10.25 4.38 0.05
CA ILE A 156 -10.29 5.45 -0.96
C ILE A 156 -11.47 6.41 -0.70
N ALA A 157 -12.65 5.88 -0.38
CA ALA A 157 -13.79 6.72 -0.02
C ALA A 157 -13.50 7.57 1.24
N SER A 158 -12.82 6.99 2.24
CA SER A 158 -12.34 7.74 3.41
C SER A 158 -11.35 8.84 3.04
N MET A 159 -10.47 8.58 2.08
CA MET A 159 -9.52 9.57 1.56
C MET A 159 -10.21 10.74 0.87
N VAL A 160 -11.23 10.48 0.04
CA VAL A 160 -12.01 11.54 -0.62
C VAL A 160 -12.63 12.47 0.43
N VAL A 161 -13.26 11.90 1.46
CA VAL A 161 -13.84 12.68 2.58
C VAL A 161 -12.76 13.48 3.32
N TYR A 162 -11.61 12.86 3.61
CA TYR A 162 -10.48 13.55 4.23
C TYR A 162 -10.01 14.75 3.39
N LEU A 163 -9.86 14.58 2.08
CA LEU A 163 -9.45 15.67 1.18
C LEU A 163 -10.44 16.83 1.22
N PHE A 164 -11.74 16.57 1.10
CA PHE A 164 -12.77 17.61 1.17
C PHE A 164 -12.75 18.40 2.49
N LEU A 165 -12.40 17.76 3.61
CA LEU A 165 -12.30 18.42 4.92
C LEU A 165 -10.96 19.14 5.11
N ALA A 166 -9.88 18.56 4.60
CA ALA A 166 -8.52 19.07 4.77
C ALA A 166 -8.20 20.24 3.82
N THR A 167 -8.87 20.35 2.66
CA THR A 167 -8.83 21.56 1.83
C THR A 167 -9.93 22.53 2.26
N PRO A 168 -9.61 23.59 3.03
CA PRO A 168 -10.59 24.64 3.30
C PRO A 168 -10.97 25.33 1.98
N THR A 169 -12.27 25.47 1.73
CA THR A 169 -12.84 26.13 0.54
C THR A 169 -12.38 27.58 0.32
N GLY A 170 -11.64 28.17 1.26
CA GLY A 170 -11.06 29.52 1.16
C GLY A 170 -9.75 29.65 0.37
N CYS A 171 -8.97 28.58 0.14
CA CYS A 171 -7.67 28.70 -0.56
C CYS A 171 -7.76 28.56 -2.09
N VAL A 172 -8.90 28.12 -2.65
CA VAL A 172 -9.13 28.20 -4.11
C VAL A 172 -9.34 29.64 -4.57
N SER A 173 -9.82 30.53 -3.69
CA SER A 173 -9.94 31.97 -4.00
C SER A 173 -8.61 32.74 -3.88
N ASN A 174 -7.60 32.19 -3.18
CA ASN A 174 -6.34 32.90 -2.92
C ASN A 174 -5.12 32.27 -3.62
N GLY A 175 -5.28 31.05 -4.15
CA GLY A 175 -4.23 30.31 -4.85
C GLY A 175 -3.70 31.01 -6.10
N SER A 176 -4.49 31.84 -6.78
CA SER A 176 -4.07 32.59 -7.96
C SER A 176 -2.85 33.50 -7.70
N ASN A 177 -2.68 34.02 -6.47
CA ASN A 177 -1.57 34.91 -6.11
C ASN A 177 -0.36 34.16 -5.52
N SER A 178 -0.55 32.95 -4.98
CA SER A 178 0.51 32.18 -4.31
C SER A 178 1.43 31.45 -5.28
N TYR A 179 0.92 31.02 -6.45
CA TYR A 179 1.73 30.36 -7.49
C TYR A 179 2.67 31.34 -8.23
N LEU A 180 2.32 32.63 -8.29
CA LEU A 180 3.16 33.66 -8.89
C LEU A 180 4.33 34.06 -7.97
N SER A 181 4.11 34.15 -6.65
CA SER A 181 5.17 34.51 -5.70
C SER A 181 6.23 33.40 -5.54
N PHE A 182 5.83 32.13 -5.51
CA PHE A 182 6.77 31.01 -5.37
C PHE A 182 7.62 30.74 -6.63
N LYS A 183 7.20 31.26 -7.80
CA LYS A 183 7.95 31.12 -9.05
C LYS A 183 8.98 32.24 -9.27
N ILE A 184 8.81 33.40 -8.62
CA ILE A 184 9.75 34.53 -8.71
C ILE A 184 10.95 34.35 -7.79
N GLU A 185 10.79 33.66 -6.65
CA GLU A 185 11.87 33.48 -5.65
C GLU A 185 12.91 32.40 -6.00
N LYS A 186 12.66 31.58 -7.04
CA LYS A 186 13.50 30.42 -7.42
C LYS A 186 14.38 30.59 -8.66
N TRP A 187 14.67 31.82 -9.08
CA TRP A 187 15.66 32.09 -10.14
C TRP A 187 16.79 32.99 -9.62
N PRO A 188 17.92 32.43 -9.17
CA PRO A 188 19.17 33.19 -9.15
C PRO A 188 19.70 33.32 -10.59
N GLN A 189 20.11 34.55 -10.94
CA GLN A 189 21.00 34.83 -12.08
C GLN A 189 22.33 34.11 -11.87
#